data_AF-Q1I517-F1
#
_entry.id   AF-Q1I517-F1
#
_cell.length_a   1.000
_cell.length_b   1.000
_cell.length_c   1.000
_cell.angle_alpha   90.00
_cell.angle_beta   90.00
_cell.angle_gamma   90.00
#
_symmetry.space_group_name_H-M   'P 1'
#
loop_
_entity.id
_entity.type
_entity.pdbx_description
1 polymer ?
#
loop_
_entity_poly.entity_id
_entity_poly.type
_entity_poly.pdbx_seq_one_letter_code
_entity_poly.pdbx_strand_id
1 'polypeptide(L)'
;MSKIPEAEVVLSQGEITALKKAIYYLKFECEETESVIFCGSPLINSAFDKLVASSDIEWDDDFYNRKNQSAERHMLEKLNEKRRYEGRSEIEDMESFEHAATYMHPFKV
;
A
#
# COMPACT_ATOMS: atom_id res chain seq x y z
N MET A 1 -22.96 -11.83 8.70
CA MET A 1 -22.15 -10.59 8.60
C MET A 1 -23.06 -9.49 8.08
N SER A 2 -23.25 -8.40 8.82
CA SER A 2 -23.98 -7.23 8.30
C SER A 2 -23.16 -6.60 7.17
N LYS A 3 -23.78 -6.33 6.02
CA LYS A 3 -23.12 -5.60 4.93
C LYS A 3 -22.65 -4.23 5.47
N ILE A 4 -21.39 -3.90 5.23
CA ILE A 4 -20.90 -2.54 5.47
C ILE A 4 -21.66 -1.64 4.49
N PRO A 5 -22.29 -0.53 4.95
CA PRO A 5 -22.98 0.38 4.05
C PRO A 5 -21.98 1.00 3.07
N GLU A 6 -22.29 0.90 1.78
CA GLU A 6 -21.52 1.53 0.72
C GLU A 6 -22.13 2.89 0.36
N ALA A 7 -21.29 3.84 -0.03
CA ALA A 7 -21.69 5.16 -0.53
C ALA A 7 -20.95 5.43 -1.84
N GLU A 8 -21.63 6.07 -2.79
CA GLU A 8 -21.03 6.48 -4.05
C GLU A 8 -20.36 7.85 -3.93
N VAL A 9 -19.17 7.99 -4.49
CA VAL A 9 -18.43 9.25 -4.61
C VAL A 9 -18.03 9.42 -6.07
N VAL A 10 -18.28 10.60 -6.63
CA VAL A 10 -17.89 10.95 -7.99
C VAL A 10 -16.55 11.68 -7.94
N LEU A 11 -15.56 11.18 -8.66
CA LEU A 11 -14.22 11.75 -8.77
C LEU A 11 -13.88 12.03 -10.24
N SER A 12 -13.20 13.13 -10.48
CA SER A 12 -12.51 13.40 -11.75
C SER A 12 -11.24 12.55 -11.87
N GLN A 13 -10.74 12.36 -13.10
CA GLN A 13 -9.49 11.64 -13.34
C GLN A 13 -8.28 12.30 -12.64
N GLY A 14 -8.30 13.64 -12.52
CA GLY A 14 -7.29 14.38 -11.75
C GLY A 14 -7.30 14.02 -10.26
N GLU A 15 -8.49 13.89 -9.66
CA GLU A 15 -8.64 13.47 -8.25
C GLU A 15 -8.25 12.01 -8.06
N ILE A 16 -8.62 11.13 -8.99
CA ILE A 16 -8.19 9.72 -8.97
C ILE A 16 -6.66 9.63 -8.98
N THR A 17 -6.02 10.34 -9.90
CA THR A 17 -4.55 10.39 -9.99
C THR A 17 -3.91 10.95 -8.73
N ALA A 18 -4.47 12.02 -8.16
CA ALA A 18 -3.96 12.62 -6.93
C ALA A 18 -4.06 11.66 -5.73
N LEU A 19 -5.20 10.97 -5.58
CA LEU A 19 -5.40 10.00 -4.51
C LEU A 19 -4.49 8.79 -4.65
N LYS A 20 -4.28 8.27 -5.87
CA LYS A 20 -3.30 7.22 -6.12
C LYS A 20 -1.91 7.64 -5.68
N LYS A 21 -1.45 8.84 -6.06
CA LYS A 21 -0.14 9.35 -5.63
C LYS A 21 -0.05 9.52 -4.11
N ALA A 22 -1.11 10.02 -3.47
CA ALA A 22 -1.15 10.20 -2.02
C ALA A 22 -1.04 8.86 -1.28
N ILE A 23 -1.83 7.85 -1.69
CA ILE A 23 -1.76 6.52 -1.10
C ILE A 23 -0.40 5.87 -1.38
N TYR A 24 0.12 5.99 -2.61
CA TYR A 24 1.44 5.49 -2.96
C TYR A 24 2.53 6.09 -2.07
N TYR A 25 2.54 7.42 -1.90
CA TYR A 25 3.46 8.12 -1.01
C TYR A 25 3.35 7.58 0.42
N LEU A 26 2.14 7.54 0.99
CA LEU A 26 1.93 7.07 2.36
C LEU A 26 2.45 5.65 2.58
N LYS A 27 2.28 4.77 1.59
CA LYS A 27 2.74 3.38 1.68
C LYS A 27 4.25 3.24 1.46
N PHE A 28 4.78 3.81 0.38
CA PHE A 28 6.07 3.42 -0.18
C PHE A 28 7.15 4.49 -0.18
N GLU A 29 6.84 5.75 0.16
CA GLU A 29 7.82 6.84 0.15
C GLU A 29 7.88 7.60 1.48
N CYS A 30 6.78 7.65 2.22
CA CYS A 30 6.72 8.31 3.52
C CYS A 30 7.69 7.65 4.49
N GLU A 31 8.58 8.43 5.10
CA GLU A 31 9.63 7.96 6.01
C GLU A 31 9.10 7.75 7.44
N GLU A 32 8.03 8.44 7.82
CA GLU A 32 7.44 8.36 9.16
C GLU A 32 6.97 6.93 9.47
N THR A 33 7.52 6.32 10.53
CA THR A 33 7.20 4.95 10.95
C THR A 33 5.72 4.76 11.30
N GLU A 34 5.03 5.81 11.74
CA GLU A 34 3.58 5.75 12.00
C GLU A 34 2.75 5.50 10.72
N SER A 35 3.29 5.81 9.53
CA SER A 35 2.61 5.55 8.24
C SER A 35 2.39 4.06 7.95
N VAL A 36 3.03 3.15 8.70
CA VAL A 36 2.83 1.70 8.62
C VAL A 36 1.35 1.30 8.76
N ILE A 37 0.53 2.11 9.46
CA ILE A 37 -0.91 1.88 9.57
C ILE A 37 -1.64 1.89 8.22
N PHE A 38 -1.16 2.68 7.25
CA PHE A 38 -1.73 2.74 5.90
C PHE A 38 -1.23 1.58 5.04
N CYS A 39 0.00 1.13 5.29
CA CYS A 39 0.64 0.02 4.58
C CYS A 39 -0.12 -1.28 4.82
N GLY A 40 -0.42 -1.59 6.08
CA GLY A 40 -1.12 -2.83 6.46
C GLY A 40 -2.65 -2.79 6.35
N SER A 41 -3.25 -1.74 5.79
CA SER A 41 -4.71 -1.55 5.80
C SER A 41 -5.41 -2.19 4.59
N PRO A 42 -6.28 -3.20 4.78
CA PRO A 42 -7.06 -3.78 3.69
C PRO A 42 -8.05 -2.79 3.06
N LEU A 43 -8.52 -1.81 3.84
CA LEU A 43 -9.44 -0.77 3.35
C LEU A 43 -8.72 0.19 2.40
N ILE A 44 -7.47 0.56 2.71
CA ILE A 44 -6.65 1.38 1.82
C ILE A 44 -6.31 0.60 0.55
N ASN A 45 -5.98 -0.69 0.65
CA ASN A 45 -5.73 -1.53 -0.52
C ASN A 45 -6.96 -1.62 -1.43
N SER A 46 -8.14 -1.88 -0.85
CA SER A 46 -9.39 -1.93 -1.61
C SER A 46 -9.72 -0.58 -2.26
N ALA A 47 -9.48 0.54 -1.58
CA ALA A 47 -9.67 1.86 -2.15
C ALA A 47 -8.68 2.11 -3.31
N PHE A 48 -7.42 1.71 -3.14
CA PHE A 48 -6.40 1.84 -4.18
C PHE A 48 -6.76 1.05 -5.44
N ASP A 49 -7.22 -0.19 -5.29
CA ASP A 49 -7.65 -1.03 -6.42
C ASP A 49 -8.79 -0.40 -7.20
N LYS A 50 -9.77 0.18 -6.51
CA LYS A 50 -10.89 0.88 -7.15
C LYS A 50 -10.40 2.11 -7.91
N LEU A 51 -9.41 2.83 -7.38
CA LEU A 51 -8.82 3.99 -8.04
C LEU A 51 -8.02 3.59 -9.27
N VAL A 52 -7.22 2.51 -9.20
CA VAL A 52 -6.48 1.96 -10.34
C VAL A 52 -7.44 1.51 -11.43
N ALA A 53 -8.46 0.71 -11.09
CA ALA A 53 -9.46 0.22 -12.04
C ALA A 53 -10.32 1.32 -12.69
N SER A 54 -10.40 2.51 -12.06
CA SER A 54 -11.14 3.67 -12.58
C SER A 54 -10.24 4.68 -13.31
N SER A 55 -8.92 4.45 -13.32
CA SER A 55 -7.94 5.33 -13.94
C SER A 55 -8.01 5.20 -15.46
N ASP A 56 -7.80 6.31 -16.17
CA ASP A 56 -7.66 6.35 -17.63
C ASP A 56 -6.24 6.01 -18.13
N ILE A 57 -5.35 5.59 -17.23
CA ILE A 57 -3.95 5.29 -17.51
C ILE A 57 -3.83 3.79 -17.81
N GLU A 58 -3.67 3.45 -19.09
CA GLU A 58 -3.71 2.07 -19.59
C GLU A 58 -2.65 1.13 -18.98
N TRP A 59 -1.55 1.65 -18.46
CA TRP A 59 -0.41 0.87 -17.99
C TRP A 59 -0.32 0.76 -16.46
N ASP A 60 -1.29 1.26 -15.70
CA ASP A 60 -1.29 1.16 -14.24
C ASP A 60 -1.27 -0.29 -13.76
N ASP A 61 -2.13 -1.13 -14.33
CA ASP A 61 -2.22 -2.54 -13.96
C ASP A 61 -0.87 -3.22 -14.15
N ASP A 62 -0.22 -3.01 -15.30
CA ASP A 62 1.11 -3.57 -15.57
C ASP A 62 2.20 -3.02 -14.64
N PHE A 63 2.12 -1.72 -14.29
CA PHE A 63 3.07 -1.09 -13.39
C PHE A 63 3.00 -1.65 -11.97
N TYR A 64 1.81 -1.97 -11.48
CA TYR A 64 1.61 -2.52 -10.15
C TYR A 64 1.74 -4.05 -10.12
N ASN A 65 1.46 -4.74 -11.23
CA ASN A 65 1.51 -6.21 -11.35
C ASN A 65 2.94 -6.79 -11.44
N ARG A 66 3.91 -6.17 -10.77
CA ARG A 66 5.34 -6.53 -10.74
C ARG A 66 5.93 -6.40 -9.32
N LYS A 67 7.10 -7.01 -9.10
CA LYS A 67 7.91 -6.75 -7.91
C LYS A 67 8.48 -5.33 -7.93
N ASN A 68 8.70 -4.75 -6.75
CA ASN A 68 9.32 -3.43 -6.63
C ASN A 68 10.33 -3.44 -5.48
N GLN A 69 11.60 -3.72 -5.82
CA GLN A 69 12.69 -3.83 -4.84
C GLN A 69 12.91 -2.56 -4.00
N SER A 70 12.67 -1.38 -4.59
CA SER A 70 12.81 -0.13 -3.83
C SER A 70 11.71 0.00 -2.78
N ALA A 71 10.48 -0.34 -3.15
CA ALA A 71 9.35 -0.35 -2.22
C ALA A 71 9.50 -1.44 -1.15
N GLU A 72 9.98 -2.63 -1.51
CA GLU A 72 10.25 -3.72 -0.57
C GLU A 72 11.29 -3.31 0.48
N ARG A 73 12.41 -2.75 0.03
CA ARG A 73 13.46 -2.27 0.94
C ARG A 73 12.94 -1.18 1.88
N HIS A 74 12.24 -0.17 1.33
CA HIS A 74 11.67 0.92 2.14
C HIS A 74 10.66 0.41 3.18
N MET A 75 9.80 -0.53 2.77
CA MET A 75 8.82 -1.15 3.65
C MET A 75 9.50 -1.95 4.76
N LEU A 76 10.51 -2.74 4.42
CA LEU A 76 11.25 -3.57 5.37
C LEU A 76 11.97 -2.72 6.42
N GLU A 77 12.65 -1.66 5.98
CA GLU A 77 13.31 -0.70 6.88
C GLU A 77 12.32 -0.09 7.87
N LYS A 78 11.18 0.40 7.37
CA LYS A 78 10.10 1.01 8.16
C LYS A 78 9.47 0.02 9.14
N LEU A 79 9.20 -1.21 8.71
CA LEU A 79 8.66 -2.27 9.58
C LEU A 79 9.64 -2.66 10.68
N ASN A 80 10.93 -2.74 10.36
CA ASN A 80 11.96 -3.08 11.33
C ASN A 80 12.20 -1.95 12.33
N GLU A 81 12.10 -0.68 11.91
CA GLU A 81 12.11 0.44 12.84
C GLU A 81 10.96 0.37 13.85
N LYS A 82 9.74 0.13 13.38
CA LYS A 82 8.57 -0.09 14.25
C LYS A 82 8.80 -1.25 15.22
N ARG A 83 9.29 -2.38 14.72
CA ARG A 83 9.54 -3.58 15.53
C ARG A 83 10.61 -3.36 16.59
N ARG A 84 11.69 -2.64 16.28
CA ARG A 84 12.71 -2.24 17.25
C ARG A 84 12.10 -1.41 18.38
N TYR A 85 11.26 -0.42 18.04
CA TYR A 85 10.55 0.38 19.03
C TYR A 85 9.61 -0.47 19.90
N GLU A 86 8.96 -1.49 19.33
CA GLU A 86 8.10 -2.45 20.04
C GLU A 86 8.87 -3.58 20.78
N GLY A 87 10.21 -3.62 20.70
CA GLY A 87 11.03 -4.68 21.32
C GLY A 87 10.89 -6.05 20.65
N ARG A 88 10.53 -6.10 19.37
CA ARG A 88 10.35 -7.32 18.56
C ARG A 88 11.56 -7.60 17.68
N SER A 89 11.72 -8.85 17.27
CA SER A 89 12.74 -9.24 16.29
C SER A 89 12.44 -8.63 14.92
N GLU A 90 13.52 -8.29 14.21
CA GLU A 90 13.47 -7.80 12.84
C GLU A 90 13.00 -8.88 11.86
N ILE A 91 12.47 -8.42 10.74
CA ILE A 91 12.12 -9.20 9.56
C ILE A 91 13.38 -9.22 8.67
N GLU A 92 13.78 -10.41 8.20
CA GLU A 92 14.97 -10.57 7.37
C GLU A 92 14.74 -10.10 5.93
N ASP A 93 13.60 -10.48 5.35
CA ASP A 93 13.17 -10.08 4.01
C ASP A 93 11.64 -10.02 3.91
N MET A 94 11.13 -9.34 2.88
CA MET A 94 9.68 -9.21 2.70
C MET A 94 8.99 -10.53 2.39
N GLU A 95 9.67 -11.52 1.80
CA GLU A 95 9.07 -12.84 1.49
C GLU A 95 8.77 -13.64 2.78
N SER A 96 9.58 -13.46 3.83
CA SER A 96 9.42 -14.07 5.15
C SER A 96 8.32 -13.43 6.01
N PHE A 97 7.81 -12.26 5.62
CA PHE A 97 6.80 -11.54 6.38
C PHE A 97 5.40 -12.05 6.06
N GLU A 98 4.72 -12.63 7.06
CA GLU A 98 3.38 -13.23 6.92
C GLU A 98 2.34 -12.31 6.26
N HIS A 99 2.45 -10.99 6.44
CA HIS A 99 1.50 -10.02 5.89
C HIS A 99 2.03 -9.26 4.67
N ALA A 100 3.12 -9.72 4.05
CA ALA A 100 3.78 -9.00 2.97
C ALA A 100 2.84 -8.62 1.83
N ALA A 101 1.95 -9.52 1.41
CA ALA A 101 0.97 -9.24 0.37
C ALA A 101 0.10 -8.01 0.68
N THR A 102 -0.32 -7.83 1.94
CA THR A 102 -1.12 -6.67 2.35
C THR A 102 -0.28 -5.39 2.37
N TYR A 103 0.95 -5.47 2.88
CA TYR A 103 1.81 -4.31 3.08
C TYR A 103 2.43 -3.80 1.78
N MET A 104 2.72 -4.71 0.85
CA MET A 104 3.29 -4.41 -0.45
C MET A 104 2.25 -4.17 -1.53
N HIS A 105 0.98 -4.42 -1.25
CA HIS A 105 -0.11 -4.12 -2.18
C HIS A 105 -0.02 -2.68 -2.71
N PRO A 106 -0.10 -2.45 -4.03
CA PRO A 106 -0.51 -3.41 -5.06
C PRO A 106 0.65 -4.17 -5.73
N PHE A 107 1.90 -3.97 -5.29
CA PHE A 107 3.04 -4.70 -5.82
C PHE A 107 3.03 -6.17 -5.41
N LYS A 108 3.64 -7.00 -6.26
CA LYS A 108 3.90 -8.41 -5.93
C LYS A 108 5.05 -8.53 -4.95
N VAL A 109 4.96 -9.52 -4.08
CA VAL A 109 6.04 -10.01 -3.21
C VAL A 109 6.41 -11.41 -3.68
#